data_AF-A0A3R7HH62-F1
#
_entry.id   AF-A0A3R7HH62-F1
#
_cell.length_a   1.000
_cell.length_b   1.000
_cell.length_c   1.000
_cell.angle_alpha   90.00
_cell.angle_beta   90.00
_cell.angle_gamma   90.00
#
_symmetry.space_group_name_H-M   'P 1'
#
loop_
_entity.id
_entity.type
_entity.pdbx_description
1 polymer ?
#
loop_
_entity_poly.entity_id
_entity_poly.type
_entity_poly.pdbx_seq_one_letter_code
_entity_poly.pdbx_strand_id
1 'polypeptide(L)'
;MGSLVIAPAFAAAPAFTAVTPDHPIVLPQDTGAHPAFRTEWWYATGWLTTPDNQPLGFQITFFRSATGHDPEDPSAFAPSQLIIAHAALSDPALGHLAHDQRIGRQGFGLAYAKPGNTEVKLDAWKITRAVDGHYDVTADANGFALHLALTPTQAPLIQGERGYSRKGPRPEQASYYYSEPQLRVTGTVVRPAVAGRKSSGETAVTGAAWLDHEWSSTLLDSDAVGWDWLGANLTDGSALMAFKVRSRDGHAIWAHAALRNRDGQVTAFNHDQVDFTPVRTWRSPRTNTSYPVSMTVKTGALTWHLDPLMDDQELDSRQSTGAVYWEGAVRVSRDGADVGNAYLELTGYANALRIGKE
;
A
#
# COMPACT_ATOMS: atom_id res chain seq x y z
N MET A 1 -50.30 -38.07 2.74
CA MET A 1 -50.03 -36.71 3.27
C MET A 1 -48.73 -36.81 4.05
N GLY A 2 -47.63 -36.11 3.78
CA GLY A 2 -47.34 -35.07 2.80
C GLY A 2 -45.84 -35.08 2.50
N SER A 3 -45.46 -34.67 1.28
CA SER A 3 -44.06 -34.56 0.89
C SER A 3 -43.43 -33.36 1.57
N LEU A 4 -42.35 -33.60 2.31
CA LEU A 4 -41.50 -32.56 2.89
C LEU A 4 -40.68 -31.95 1.75
N VAL A 5 -41.05 -30.75 1.31
CA VAL A 5 -40.24 -29.95 0.39
C VAL A 5 -39.15 -29.28 1.21
N ILE A 6 -37.92 -29.80 1.15
CA ILE A 6 -36.75 -29.09 1.66
C ILE A 6 -36.38 -28.04 0.61
N ALA A 7 -36.75 -26.80 0.85
CA ALA A 7 -36.22 -25.67 0.08
C ALA A 7 -34.76 -25.47 0.51
N PRO A 8 -33.80 -25.39 -0.43
CA PRO A 8 -32.45 -24.96 -0.10
C PRO A 8 -32.54 -23.49 0.31
N ALA A 9 -32.36 -23.21 1.60
CA ALA A 9 -32.08 -21.86 2.06
C ALA A 9 -30.66 -21.51 1.59
N PHE A 10 -30.54 -20.85 0.45
CA PHE A 10 -29.32 -20.14 0.12
C PHE A 10 -29.21 -18.99 1.13
N ALA A 11 -28.23 -19.06 2.02
CA ALA A 11 -27.91 -17.96 2.92
C ALA A 11 -27.69 -16.69 2.08
N ALA A 12 -28.30 -15.58 2.49
CA ALA A 12 -28.05 -14.29 1.85
C ALA A 12 -26.56 -13.97 1.99
N ALA A 13 -25.93 -13.49 0.91
CA ALA A 13 -24.53 -13.07 0.97
C ALA A 13 -24.36 -12.03 2.09
N PRO A 14 -23.33 -12.15 2.95
CA PRO A 14 -23.11 -11.20 4.03
C PRO A 14 -22.92 -9.80 3.46
N ALA A 15 -23.69 -8.84 3.98
CA ALA A 15 -23.62 -7.45 3.57
C ALA A 15 -22.47 -6.74 4.30
N PHE A 16 -21.46 -6.28 3.57
CA PHE A 16 -20.38 -5.48 4.13
C PHE A 16 -20.80 -4.02 4.36
N THR A 17 -20.22 -3.37 5.36
CA THR A 17 -20.47 -1.95 5.66
C THR A 17 -20.07 -1.07 4.48
N ALA A 18 -20.95 -0.17 4.04
CA ALA A 18 -20.64 0.79 3.00
C ALA A 18 -19.78 1.96 3.52
N VAL A 19 -18.98 2.55 2.64
CA VAL A 19 -18.25 3.80 2.94
C VAL A 19 -19.17 4.98 2.67
N THR A 20 -19.31 5.89 3.63
CA THR A 20 -20.21 7.05 3.55
C THR A 20 -19.52 8.31 4.07
N PRO A 21 -19.86 9.51 3.57
CA PRO A 21 -19.13 10.74 3.89
C PRO A 21 -19.37 11.31 5.30
N ASP A 22 -20.34 10.76 6.03
CA ASP A 22 -20.78 11.21 7.36
C ASP A 22 -19.96 10.62 8.52
N HIS A 23 -19.12 9.62 8.27
CA HIS A 23 -18.26 9.01 9.29
C HIS A 23 -16.83 9.56 9.17
N PRO A 24 -16.40 10.45 10.08
CA PRO A 24 -15.00 10.90 10.12
C PRO A 24 -14.10 9.81 10.69
N ILE A 25 -12.83 9.83 10.31
CA ILE A 25 -11.79 9.00 10.94
C ILE A 25 -11.54 9.48 12.38
N VAL A 26 -11.52 8.55 13.33
CA VAL A 26 -11.32 8.78 14.77
C VAL A 26 -10.06 8.06 15.25
N LEU A 27 -8.98 8.81 15.45
CA LEU A 27 -7.73 8.27 15.96
C LEU A 27 -7.65 8.39 17.49
N PRO A 28 -7.05 7.41 18.20
CA PRO A 28 -6.29 6.26 17.66
C PRO A 28 -7.15 5.02 17.35
N GLN A 29 -8.47 5.04 17.55
CA GLN A 29 -9.32 3.85 17.40
C GLN A 29 -9.25 3.25 15.98
N ASP A 30 -9.30 4.11 14.95
CA ASP A 30 -9.24 3.72 13.54
C ASP A 30 -7.82 3.39 13.05
N THR A 31 -6.85 3.26 13.96
CA THR A 31 -5.56 2.64 13.63
C THR A 31 -5.65 1.12 13.58
N GLY A 32 -6.63 0.52 14.27
CA GLY A 32 -6.89 -0.92 14.24
C GLY A 32 -7.71 -1.37 13.03
N ALA A 33 -7.90 -2.67 12.94
CA ALA A 33 -8.67 -3.29 11.87
C ALA A 33 -10.16 -2.92 11.90
N HIS A 34 -10.80 -2.87 10.73
CA HIS A 34 -12.24 -2.67 10.54
C HIS A 34 -12.94 -3.89 9.87
N PRO A 35 -13.13 -5.03 10.58
CA PRO A 35 -13.58 -6.29 9.98
C PRO A 35 -14.93 -6.27 9.25
N ALA A 36 -15.76 -5.27 9.51
CA ALA A 36 -17.06 -5.10 8.84
C ALA A 36 -16.92 -4.63 7.38
N PHE A 37 -15.75 -4.14 6.97
CA PHE A 37 -15.45 -3.74 5.60
C PHE A 37 -14.77 -4.87 4.83
N ARG A 38 -15.06 -4.96 3.53
CA ARG A 38 -14.56 -6.06 2.68
C ARG A 38 -13.05 -6.05 2.53
N THR A 39 -12.42 -4.89 2.44
CA THR A 39 -10.99 -4.72 2.13
C THR A 39 -10.35 -3.72 3.06
N GLU A 40 -9.09 -3.97 3.44
CA GLU A 40 -8.30 -3.06 4.27
C GLU A 40 -6.80 -3.26 4.06
N TRP A 41 -6.04 -2.17 4.12
CA TRP A 41 -4.63 -2.12 3.75
C TRP A 41 -3.82 -1.38 4.81
N TRP A 42 -2.69 -1.95 5.22
CA TRP A 42 -1.61 -1.25 5.91
C TRP A 42 -0.39 -1.28 4.99
N TYR A 43 -0.05 -0.15 4.40
CA TYR A 43 0.99 -0.04 3.39
C TYR A 43 2.09 0.90 3.85
N ALA A 44 3.21 0.34 4.29
CA ALA A 44 4.38 1.11 4.70
C ALA A 44 5.43 1.09 3.59
N THR A 45 5.86 2.27 3.16
CA THR A 45 6.91 2.48 2.17
C THR A 45 8.00 3.37 2.72
N GLY A 46 9.24 3.24 2.28
CA GLY A 46 10.27 4.15 2.77
C GLY A 46 11.64 4.00 2.17
N TRP A 47 12.46 4.98 2.49
CA TRP A 47 13.87 5.04 2.13
C TRP A 47 14.72 4.85 3.37
N LEU A 48 15.76 4.03 3.24
CA LEU A 48 16.73 3.72 4.27
C LEU A 48 18.11 4.17 3.81
N THR A 49 18.94 4.54 4.78
CA THR A 49 20.34 4.87 4.61
C THR A 49 21.14 3.94 5.50
N THR A 50 22.10 3.24 4.90
CA THR A 50 23.06 2.40 5.61
C THR A 50 24.20 3.24 6.21
N PRO A 51 25.05 2.69 7.10
CA PRO A 51 26.15 3.45 7.71
C PRO A 51 27.22 3.91 6.70
N ASP A 52 27.31 3.24 5.55
CA ASP A 52 28.14 3.60 4.40
C ASP A 52 27.41 4.50 3.37
N ASN A 53 26.32 5.15 3.79
CA ASN A 53 25.51 6.09 3.02
C ASN A 53 24.90 5.51 1.72
N GLN A 54 24.64 4.20 1.68
CA GLN A 54 23.95 3.60 0.55
C GLN A 54 22.43 3.70 0.74
N PRO A 55 21.69 4.14 -0.29
CA PRO A 55 20.23 4.17 -0.23
C PRO A 55 19.65 2.78 -0.49
N LEU A 56 18.64 2.42 0.31
CA LEU A 56 17.76 1.28 0.06
C LEU A 56 16.32 1.77 0.05
N GLY A 57 15.48 1.16 -0.79
CA GLY A 57 14.03 1.26 -0.66
C GLY A 57 13.47 0.07 0.10
N PHE A 58 12.40 0.25 0.85
CA PHE A 58 11.60 -0.89 1.33
C PHE A 58 10.11 -0.59 1.20
N GLN A 59 9.33 -1.67 1.07
CA GLN A 59 7.92 -1.63 1.39
C GLN A 59 7.50 -2.88 2.15
N ILE A 60 6.47 -2.73 2.97
CA ILE A 60 5.71 -3.84 3.54
C ILE A 60 4.22 -3.50 3.47
N THR A 61 3.46 -4.44 2.93
CA THR A 61 2.02 -4.34 2.77
C THR A 61 1.35 -5.46 3.52
N PHE A 62 0.33 -5.15 4.32
CA PHE A 62 -0.66 -6.13 4.79
C PHE A 62 -2.02 -5.77 4.20
N PHE A 63 -2.70 -6.76 3.62
CA PHE A 63 -4.05 -6.63 3.10
C PHE A 63 -4.97 -7.61 3.80
N ARG A 64 -6.11 -7.13 4.29
CA ARG A 64 -7.22 -7.97 4.74
C ARG A 64 -8.30 -8.00 3.66
N SER A 65 -8.78 -9.20 3.34
CA SER A 65 -9.95 -9.39 2.49
C SER A 65 -10.97 -10.30 3.16
N ALA A 66 -12.20 -9.79 3.33
CA ALA A 66 -13.33 -10.63 3.67
C ALA A 66 -13.81 -11.38 2.41
N THR A 67 -13.99 -12.69 2.53
CA THR A 67 -14.33 -13.55 1.37
C THR A 67 -15.82 -13.61 1.08
N GLY A 68 -16.66 -13.13 2.01
CA GLY A 68 -18.10 -13.30 1.94
C GLY A 68 -18.57 -14.71 2.31
N HIS A 69 -17.68 -15.56 2.85
CA HIS A 69 -18.03 -16.86 3.40
C HIS A 69 -19.10 -16.71 4.49
N ASP A 70 -19.99 -17.70 4.58
CA ASP A 70 -21.10 -17.70 5.54
C ASP A 70 -20.57 -17.51 6.97
N PRO A 71 -20.94 -16.41 7.66
CA PRO A 71 -20.49 -16.17 9.03
C PRO A 71 -20.99 -17.22 10.02
N GLU A 72 -22.05 -17.97 9.67
CA GLU A 72 -22.61 -19.03 10.51
C GLU A 72 -21.91 -20.39 10.33
N ASP A 73 -20.93 -20.52 9.42
CA ASP A 73 -20.12 -21.74 9.30
C ASP A 73 -19.29 -21.95 10.58
N PRO A 74 -19.54 -23.02 11.36
CA PRO A 74 -18.86 -23.25 12.64
C PRO A 74 -17.41 -23.73 12.46
N SER A 75 -16.96 -23.99 11.22
CA SER A 75 -15.62 -24.49 10.93
C SER A 75 -14.55 -23.47 11.32
N ALA A 76 -13.63 -23.88 12.20
CA ALA A 76 -12.43 -23.12 12.51
C ALA A 76 -11.51 -22.89 11.29
N PHE A 77 -11.73 -23.60 10.18
CA PHE A 77 -10.99 -23.48 8.93
C PHE A 77 -11.74 -22.66 7.86
N ALA A 78 -12.95 -22.17 8.15
CA ALA A 78 -13.72 -21.34 7.25
C ALA A 78 -12.89 -20.12 6.81
N PRO A 79 -12.73 -19.85 5.51
CA PRO A 79 -11.87 -18.77 5.02
C PRO A 79 -12.59 -17.42 5.10
N SER A 80 -13.22 -17.07 6.23
CA SER A 80 -14.03 -15.84 6.34
C SER A 80 -13.24 -14.56 6.07
N GLN A 81 -11.98 -14.54 6.48
CA GLN A 81 -11.03 -13.44 6.26
C GLN A 81 -9.70 -14.02 5.76
N LEU A 82 -9.10 -13.35 4.80
CA LEU A 82 -7.74 -13.59 4.31
C LEU A 82 -6.84 -12.44 4.77
N ILE A 83 -5.68 -12.78 5.31
CA ILE A 83 -4.57 -11.85 5.52
C ILE A 83 -3.52 -12.16 4.46
N ILE A 84 -3.14 -11.15 3.69
CA ILE A 84 -2.13 -11.22 2.64
C ILE A 84 -1.02 -10.25 3.04
N ALA A 85 0.24 -10.62 2.82
CA ALA A 85 1.36 -9.73 3.08
C ALA A 85 2.44 -9.83 2.01
N HIS A 86 2.99 -8.68 1.61
CA HIS A 86 4.16 -8.58 0.74
C HIS A 86 5.21 -7.74 1.43
N ALA A 87 6.47 -8.11 1.29
CA ALA A 87 7.59 -7.29 1.70
C ALA A 87 8.60 -7.23 0.58
N ALA A 88 9.28 -6.10 0.46
CA ALA A 88 10.32 -5.94 -0.53
C ALA A 88 11.44 -5.01 -0.05
N LEU A 89 12.63 -5.25 -0.58
CA LEU A 89 13.84 -4.46 -0.39
C LEU A 89 14.45 -4.13 -1.75
N SER A 90 14.56 -2.84 -2.04
CA SER A 90 15.20 -2.29 -3.23
C SER A 90 16.65 -1.95 -2.91
N ASP A 91 17.59 -2.80 -3.33
CA ASP A 91 19.03 -2.55 -3.24
C ASP A 91 19.61 -2.35 -4.65
N PRO A 92 20.11 -1.14 -5.00
CA PRO A 92 20.75 -0.89 -6.28
C PRO A 92 21.91 -1.85 -6.60
N ALA A 93 22.59 -2.39 -5.59
CA ALA A 93 23.66 -3.36 -5.78
C ALA A 93 23.15 -4.75 -6.19
N LEU A 94 21.88 -5.07 -5.90
CA LEU A 94 21.19 -6.27 -6.37
C LEU A 94 20.62 -6.07 -7.78
N GLY A 95 20.20 -4.84 -8.10
CA GLY A 95 19.72 -4.44 -9.43
C GLY A 95 18.34 -4.97 -9.81
N HIS A 96 17.65 -5.64 -8.89
CA HIS A 96 16.25 -6.05 -8.99
C HIS A 96 15.64 -6.13 -7.59
N LEU A 97 14.31 -6.15 -7.50
CA LEU A 97 13.60 -6.22 -6.22
C LEU A 97 13.85 -7.56 -5.52
N ALA A 98 14.34 -7.53 -4.28
CA ALA A 98 14.22 -8.67 -3.38
C ALA A 98 12.84 -8.62 -2.75
N HIS A 99 12.02 -9.66 -2.93
CA HIS A 99 10.66 -9.65 -2.43
C HIS A 99 10.20 -11.04 -1.98
N ASP A 100 9.23 -11.06 -1.08
CA ASP A 100 8.54 -12.27 -0.63
C ASP A 100 7.06 -11.94 -0.40
N GLN A 101 6.21 -12.97 -0.44
CA GLN A 101 4.76 -12.84 -0.39
C GLN A 101 4.12 -13.99 0.36
N ARG A 102 3.07 -13.69 1.11
CA ARG A 102 2.37 -14.66 1.94
C ARG A 102 0.86 -14.41 1.88
N ILE A 103 0.10 -15.49 2.03
CA ILE A 103 -1.35 -15.45 2.19
C ILE A 103 -1.76 -16.49 3.23
N GLY A 104 -2.64 -16.11 4.14
CA GLY A 104 -3.17 -16.99 5.17
C GLY A 104 -4.62 -16.66 5.48
N ARG A 105 -5.41 -17.71 5.76
CA ARG A 105 -6.73 -17.52 6.37
C ARG A 105 -6.54 -17.02 7.79
N GLN A 106 -7.34 -16.03 8.19
CA GLN A 106 -7.37 -15.58 9.57
C GLN A 106 -7.69 -16.75 10.50
N GLY A 107 -6.96 -16.86 11.61
CA GLY A 107 -7.20 -17.89 12.61
C GLY A 107 -5.92 -18.47 13.21
N PHE A 108 -6.11 -19.37 14.18
CA PHE A 108 -5.06 -20.19 14.82
C PHE A 108 -3.88 -19.40 15.43
N GLY A 109 -4.02 -18.08 15.64
CA GLY A 109 -2.93 -17.21 16.10
C GLY A 109 -1.81 -16.97 15.09
N LEU A 110 -1.95 -17.50 13.87
CA LEU A 110 -0.97 -17.39 12.79
C LEU A 110 -1.26 -16.20 11.88
N ALA A 111 -2.53 -15.89 11.62
CA ALA A 111 -2.92 -14.76 10.79
C ALA A 111 -4.08 -14.01 11.45
N TYR A 112 -3.96 -12.68 11.58
CA TYR A 112 -5.02 -11.82 12.10
C TYR A 112 -4.76 -10.33 11.82
N ALA A 113 -5.83 -9.54 11.87
CA ALA A 113 -5.78 -8.10 12.02
C ALA A 113 -6.75 -7.71 13.16
N LYS A 114 -6.25 -7.08 14.23
CA LYS A 114 -7.08 -6.78 15.42
C LYS A 114 -7.69 -5.39 15.36
N PRO A 115 -8.94 -5.21 15.81
CA PRO A 115 -9.57 -3.89 15.94
C PRO A 115 -8.98 -3.06 17.10
N GLY A 116 -9.20 -1.75 17.07
CA GLY A 116 -8.90 -0.80 18.14
C GLY A 116 -7.47 -0.26 18.21
N ASN A 117 -6.48 -1.01 17.71
CA ASN A 117 -5.10 -0.55 17.51
C ASN A 117 -4.43 -1.38 16.41
N THR A 118 -3.44 -0.83 15.70
CA THR A 118 -2.74 -1.59 14.66
C THR A 118 -2.03 -2.79 15.27
N GLU A 119 -2.54 -3.98 15.01
CA GLU A 119 -1.84 -5.24 15.24
C GLU A 119 -2.24 -6.23 14.15
N VAL A 120 -1.39 -6.33 13.13
CA VAL A 120 -1.60 -7.19 11.97
C VAL A 120 -0.45 -8.17 11.88
N LYS A 121 -0.77 -9.45 11.72
CA LYS A 121 0.20 -10.54 11.72
C LYS A 121 -0.13 -11.55 10.64
N LEU A 122 0.91 -12.06 9.99
CA LEU A 122 0.86 -13.24 9.12
C LEU A 122 2.13 -14.07 9.31
N ASP A 123 2.00 -15.20 10.00
CA ASP A 123 3.11 -16.03 10.47
C ASP A 123 4.12 -15.22 11.30
N ALA A 124 5.40 -15.18 10.93
CA ALA A 124 6.40 -14.38 11.62
C ALA A 124 6.31 -12.87 11.31
N TRP A 125 5.58 -12.49 10.25
CA TRP A 125 5.52 -11.09 9.81
C TRP A 125 4.47 -10.32 10.59
N LYS A 126 4.82 -9.11 11.02
CA LYS A 126 3.96 -8.31 11.89
C LYS A 126 4.19 -6.81 11.71
N ILE A 127 3.11 -6.05 11.84
CA ILE A 127 3.14 -4.62 12.19
C ILE A 127 2.32 -4.40 13.46
N THR A 128 2.90 -3.74 14.46
CA THR A 128 2.22 -3.40 15.72
C THR A 128 2.44 -1.94 16.05
N ARG A 129 1.39 -1.22 16.44
CA ARG A 129 1.50 0.14 16.95
C ARG A 129 1.65 0.12 18.47
N ALA A 130 2.76 0.65 18.97
CA ALA A 130 3.05 0.78 20.39
C ALA A 130 2.21 1.90 21.04
N VAL A 131 2.23 1.96 22.37
CA VAL A 131 1.43 2.93 23.16
C VAL A 131 1.82 4.38 22.89
N ASP A 132 3.10 4.64 22.64
CA ASP A 132 3.64 5.95 22.25
C ASP A 132 3.44 6.27 20.76
N GLY A 133 2.84 5.35 20.00
CA GLY A 133 2.43 5.53 18.61
C GLY A 133 3.45 5.13 17.55
N HIS A 134 4.65 4.64 17.89
CA HIS A 134 5.54 4.07 16.89
C HIS A 134 5.03 2.72 16.40
N TYR A 135 5.43 2.34 15.19
CA TYR A 135 5.13 1.04 14.60
C TYR A 135 6.36 0.14 14.65
N ASP A 136 6.25 -1.02 15.28
CA ASP A 136 7.22 -2.11 15.16
C ASP A 136 6.86 -2.98 13.96
N VAL A 137 7.81 -3.13 13.05
CA VAL A 137 7.70 -3.91 11.82
C VAL A 137 8.71 -5.05 11.85
N THR A 138 8.22 -6.27 11.66
CA THR A 138 9.04 -7.46 11.48
C THR A 138 8.61 -8.17 10.20
N ALA A 139 9.56 -8.42 9.30
CA ALA A 139 9.39 -9.31 8.17
C ALA A 139 10.66 -10.14 7.95
N ASP A 140 10.60 -11.42 8.28
CA ASP A 140 11.64 -12.41 7.99
C ASP A 140 11.30 -13.09 6.66
N ALA A 141 11.80 -12.51 5.57
CA ALA A 141 11.52 -12.95 4.22
C ALA A 141 12.57 -13.93 3.71
N ASN A 142 12.26 -14.62 2.61
CA ASN A 142 13.27 -15.44 1.95
C ASN A 142 14.37 -14.57 1.33
N GLY A 143 15.56 -14.56 1.96
CA GLY A 143 16.75 -13.88 1.46
C GLY A 143 16.97 -12.45 1.97
N PHE A 144 16.03 -11.87 2.72
CA PHE A 144 16.19 -10.56 3.36
C PHE A 144 15.33 -10.48 4.63
N ALA A 145 15.59 -9.48 5.48
CA ALA A 145 14.76 -9.20 6.64
C ALA A 145 14.60 -7.70 6.88
N LEU A 146 13.44 -7.30 7.40
CA LEU A 146 13.13 -5.94 7.83
C LEU A 146 12.74 -5.96 9.31
N HIS A 147 13.58 -5.39 10.18
CA HIS A 147 13.29 -5.20 11.60
C HIS A 147 13.36 -3.70 11.90
N LEU A 148 12.23 -3.01 11.75
CA LEU A 148 12.17 -1.55 11.71
C LEU A 148 11.21 -1.01 12.76
N ALA A 149 11.58 0.11 13.37
CA ALA A 149 10.68 0.98 14.11
C ALA A 149 10.37 2.23 13.26
N LEU A 150 9.09 2.51 13.05
CA LEU A 150 8.60 3.69 12.31
C LEU A 150 7.95 4.65 13.31
N THR A 151 8.63 5.74 13.66
CA THR A 151 8.14 6.69 14.67
C THR A 151 7.48 7.91 14.00
N PRO A 152 6.21 8.22 14.30
CA PRO A 152 5.58 9.44 13.83
C PRO A 152 6.35 10.70 14.22
N THR A 153 6.45 11.65 13.28
CA THR A 153 7.07 12.97 13.51
C THR A 153 6.10 14.13 13.30
N GLN A 154 4.92 13.83 12.75
CA GLN A 154 3.87 14.79 12.41
C GLN A 154 2.50 14.16 12.70
N ALA A 155 1.46 14.98 12.73
CA ALA A 155 0.10 14.48 12.80
C ALA A 155 -0.24 13.64 11.54
N PRO A 156 -1.14 12.65 11.65
CA PRO A 156 -1.68 11.94 10.49
C PRO A 156 -2.28 12.91 9.46
N LEU A 157 -2.10 12.59 8.18
CA LEU A 157 -2.70 13.28 7.04
C LEU A 157 -4.01 12.56 6.69
N ILE A 158 -5.13 13.13 7.11
CA ILE A 158 -6.46 12.64 6.75
C ILE A 158 -6.71 12.94 5.26
N GLN A 159 -6.99 11.90 4.47
CA GLN A 159 -7.19 12.04 3.03
C GLN A 159 -8.65 12.38 2.70
N GLY A 160 -8.88 12.94 1.51
CA GLY A 160 -10.22 13.29 1.04
C GLY A 160 -10.98 14.23 1.99
N GLU A 161 -12.29 14.04 2.08
CA GLU A 161 -13.17 14.83 2.94
C GLU A 161 -13.31 14.16 4.31
N ARG A 162 -12.44 14.55 5.26
CA ARG A 162 -12.43 14.00 6.64
C ARG A 162 -12.22 12.48 6.70
N GLY A 163 -11.50 11.93 5.72
CA GLY A 163 -11.19 10.51 5.60
C GLY A 163 -11.97 9.83 4.49
N TYR A 164 -13.11 10.39 4.06
CA TYR A 164 -13.86 9.91 2.91
C TYR A 164 -13.10 10.29 1.62
N SER A 165 -12.38 9.32 1.06
CA SER A 165 -11.56 9.48 -0.14
C SER A 165 -12.19 8.75 -1.32
N ARG A 166 -12.66 9.52 -2.31
CA ARG A 166 -13.24 8.97 -3.53
C ARG A 166 -12.14 8.45 -4.45
N LYS A 167 -12.40 7.29 -5.05
CA LYS A 167 -11.54 6.60 -6.04
C LYS A 167 -12.27 6.36 -7.38
N GLY A 168 -13.41 7.01 -7.58
CA GLY A 168 -14.23 6.89 -8.79
C GLY A 168 -15.32 7.97 -8.91
N PRO A 169 -15.96 8.07 -10.08
CA PRO A 169 -17.00 9.05 -10.37
C PRO A 169 -18.28 8.85 -9.54
N ARG A 170 -18.54 7.65 -9.04
CA ARG A 170 -19.73 7.37 -8.23
C ARG A 170 -19.45 7.51 -6.73
N PRO A 171 -20.39 8.01 -5.91
CA PRO A 171 -20.16 8.23 -4.47
C PRO A 171 -19.78 6.97 -3.68
N GLU A 172 -20.27 5.80 -4.07
CA GLU A 172 -19.94 4.54 -3.40
C GLU A 172 -18.51 4.06 -3.69
N GLN A 173 -17.85 4.62 -4.72
CA GLN A 173 -16.46 4.33 -5.06
C GLN A 173 -15.54 5.18 -4.19
N ALA A 174 -15.51 4.83 -2.91
CA ALA A 174 -14.72 5.53 -1.92
C ALA A 174 -14.12 4.55 -0.90
N SER A 175 -13.15 5.06 -0.17
CA SER A 175 -12.52 4.41 0.97
C SER A 175 -12.43 5.39 2.13
N TYR A 176 -12.39 4.88 3.36
CA TYR A 176 -11.86 5.65 4.46
C TYR A 176 -10.34 5.54 4.41
N TYR A 177 -9.65 6.68 4.50
CA TYR A 177 -8.23 6.74 4.19
C TYR A 177 -7.50 7.84 4.96
N TYR A 178 -6.41 7.47 5.61
CA TYR A 178 -5.43 8.40 6.14
C TYR A 178 -4.01 7.88 5.92
N SER A 179 -3.06 8.80 6.05
CA SER A 179 -1.63 8.50 5.95
C SER A 179 -0.89 9.00 7.19
N GLU A 180 0.21 8.36 7.54
CA GLU A 180 1.23 8.90 8.45
C GLU A 180 2.51 9.14 7.65
N PRO A 181 2.74 10.37 7.17
CA PRO A 181 3.96 10.72 6.44
C PRO A 181 5.10 11.01 7.42
N GLN A 182 6.31 11.15 6.86
CA GLN A 182 7.51 11.59 7.57
C GLN A 182 7.85 10.71 8.79
N LEU A 183 7.48 9.43 8.77
CA LEU A 183 7.82 8.49 9.84
C LEU A 183 9.33 8.35 9.89
N ARG A 184 9.96 8.62 11.04
CA ARG A 184 11.38 8.37 11.21
C ARG A 184 11.61 6.87 11.33
N VAL A 185 12.53 6.34 10.53
CA VAL A 185 12.89 4.92 10.55
C VAL A 185 14.19 4.70 11.31
N THR A 186 14.20 3.71 12.17
CA THR A 186 15.41 3.13 12.79
C THR A 186 15.27 1.61 12.83
N GLY A 187 16.38 0.87 12.75
CA GLY A 187 16.33 -0.59 12.91
C GLY A 187 17.46 -1.29 12.19
N THR A 188 17.20 -2.52 11.75
CA THR A 188 18.15 -3.33 10.99
C THR A 188 17.49 -3.95 9.75
N VAL A 189 18.31 -4.20 8.74
CA VAL A 189 17.94 -5.01 7.58
C VAL A 189 18.97 -6.10 7.35
N VAL A 190 18.52 -7.27 6.90
CA VAL A 190 19.39 -8.28 6.29
C VAL A 190 19.22 -8.18 4.78
N ARG A 191 20.33 -8.00 4.06
CA ARG A 191 20.32 -7.87 2.59
C ARG A 191 20.62 -9.21 1.92
N PRO A 192 20.06 -9.49 0.74
CA PRO A 192 20.44 -10.66 -0.04
C PRO A 192 21.93 -10.68 -0.35
N ALA A 193 22.50 -11.88 -0.43
CA ALA A 193 23.88 -12.03 -0.87
C ALA A 193 24.00 -11.65 -2.36
N VAL A 194 24.82 -10.65 -2.66
CA VAL A 194 25.19 -10.30 -4.04
C VAL A 194 26.37 -11.18 -4.46
N ALA A 195 26.36 -11.71 -5.70
CA ALA A 195 27.41 -12.58 -6.20
C ALA A 195 28.82 -11.99 -5.97
N GLY A 196 29.68 -12.75 -5.27
CA GLY A 196 31.03 -12.32 -4.92
C GLY A 196 31.15 -11.50 -3.62
N ARG A 197 30.04 -11.18 -2.94
CA ARG A 197 30.01 -10.59 -1.59
C ARG A 197 29.36 -11.57 -0.62
N LYS A 198 29.96 -11.77 0.57
CA LYS A 198 29.29 -12.52 1.64
C LYS A 198 28.00 -11.79 2.00
N SER A 199 26.95 -12.54 2.35
CA SER A 199 25.77 -12.00 3.04
C SER A 199 26.23 -11.07 4.15
N SER A 200 25.91 -9.78 4.05
CA SER A 200 26.03 -8.91 5.21
C SER A 200 25.05 -9.44 6.24
N GLY A 201 25.48 -9.63 7.50
CA GLY A 201 24.53 -9.82 8.60
C GLY A 201 23.61 -8.61 8.74
N GLU A 202 22.91 -8.53 9.87
CA GLU A 202 22.10 -7.36 10.18
C GLU A 202 22.89 -6.06 9.99
N THR A 203 22.37 -5.18 9.14
CA THR A 203 22.91 -3.85 8.86
C THR A 203 21.99 -2.84 9.51
N ALA A 204 22.51 -2.04 10.44
CA ALA A 204 21.75 -0.95 11.04
C ALA A 204 21.37 0.10 9.98
N VAL A 205 20.16 0.62 10.05
CA VAL A 205 19.64 1.60 9.10
C VAL A 205 18.90 2.73 9.81
N THR A 206 18.92 3.90 9.18
CA THR A 206 18.03 5.02 9.51
C THR A 206 17.30 5.46 8.25
N GLY A 207 16.23 6.24 8.37
CA GLY A 207 15.51 6.67 7.18
C GLY A 207 14.21 7.41 7.44
N ALA A 208 13.40 7.51 6.39
CA ALA A 208 12.06 8.07 6.43
C ALA A 208 11.08 7.17 5.70
N ALA A 209 9.89 7.00 6.27
CA ALA A 209 8.82 6.16 5.76
C ALA A 209 7.49 6.92 5.69
N TRP A 210 6.55 6.28 5.02
CA TRP A 210 5.17 6.67 4.85
C TRP A 210 4.32 5.44 5.18
N LEU A 211 3.26 5.60 5.96
CA LEU A 211 2.25 4.56 6.18
C LEU A 211 0.92 5.03 5.63
N ASP A 212 0.28 4.20 4.81
CA ASP A 212 -1.11 4.33 4.45
C ASP A 212 -1.97 3.31 5.19
N HIS A 213 -3.15 3.76 5.61
CA HIS A 213 -4.18 2.90 6.16
C HIS A 213 -5.53 3.21 5.48
N GLU A 214 -6.03 2.25 4.71
CA GLU A 214 -7.21 2.41 3.86
C GLU A 214 -8.18 1.22 4.05
N TRP A 215 -9.48 1.48 4.22
CA TRP A 215 -10.51 0.43 4.24
C TRP A 215 -11.76 0.79 3.42
N SER A 216 -12.34 -0.21 2.77
CA SER A 216 -13.55 -0.04 1.95
C SER A 216 -14.28 -1.37 1.68
N SER A 217 -15.53 -1.27 1.23
CA SER A 217 -16.31 -2.43 0.74
C SER A 217 -16.57 -2.42 -0.76
N THR A 218 -16.23 -1.33 -1.44
CA THR A 218 -16.39 -1.17 -2.88
C THR A 218 -15.05 -1.41 -3.56
N LEU A 219 -15.05 -2.31 -4.55
CA LEU A 219 -13.93 -2.52 -5.45
C LEU A 219 -13.75 -1.31 -6.38
N LEU A 220 -12.67 -1.30 -7.16
CA LEU A 220 -12.49 -0.29 -8.21
C LEU A 220 -13.59 -0.39 -9.28
N ASP A 221 -13.71 0.68 -10.07
CA ASP A 221 -14.62 0.69 -11.21
C ASP A 221 -14.39 -0.51 -12.14
N SER A 222 -15.45 -1.04 -12.76
CA SER A 222 -15.35 -2.15 -13.71
C SER A 222 -14.51 -1.82 -14.95
N ASP A 223 -14.44 -0.55 -15.30
CA ASP A 223 -13.61 -0.07 -16.42
C ASP A 223 -12.15 0.18 -16.01
N ALA A 224 -11.84 0.10 -14.71
CA ALA A 224 -10.49 0.30 -14.19
C ALA A 224 -9.60 -0.91 -14.51
N VAL A 225 -8.39 -0.63 -14.99
CA VAL A 225 -7.35 -1.66 -15.20
C VAL A 225 -6.32 -1.67 -14.09
N GLY A 226 -6.14 -0.57 -13.36
CA GLY A 226 -5.20 -0.43 -12.26
C GLY A 226 -5.05 1.03 -11.84
N TRP A 227 -4.06 1.31 -11.00
CA TRP A 227 -3.76 2.66 -10.53
C TRP A 227 -2.26 2.96 -10.57
N ASP A 228 -1.96 4.25 -10.64
CA ASP A 228 -0.65 4.82 -10.30
C ASP A 228 -0.85 5.52 -8.95
N TRP A 229 0.01 5.25 -7.96
CA TRP A 229 -0.05 5.88 -6.64
C TRP A 229 1.34 6.41 -6.26
N LEU A 230 1.37 7.54 -5.56
CA LEU A 230 2.56 8.24 -5.08
C LEU A 230 2.36 8.67 -3.62
N GLY A 231 3.31 8.33 -2.75
CA GLY A 231 3.45 8.92 -1.41
C GLY A 231 4.86 9.47 -1.24
N ALA A 232 4.99 10.78 -1.01
CA ALA A 232 6.25 11.50 -0.99
C ALA A 232 6.50 12.24 0.32
N ASN A 233 7.66 11.99 0.91
CA ASN A 233 8.24 12.77 2.00
C ASN A 233 9.16 13.83 1.42
N LEU A 234 8.77 15.10 1.54
CA LEU A 234 9.55 16.22 1.04
C LEU A 234 10.56 16.72 2.07
N THR A 235 11.68 17.26 1.61
CA THR A 235 12.84 17.65 2.44
C THR A 235 12.54 18.81 3.40
N ASP A 236 11.53 19.63 3.11
CA ASP A 236 11.09 20.74 3.97
C ASP A 236 10.06 20.31 5.02
N GLY A 237 9.77 19.00 5.12
CA GLY A 237 8.76 18.44 6.00
C GLY A 237 7.35 18.37 5.40
N SER A 238 7.14 18.88 4.19
CA SER A 238 5.87 18.71 3.46
C SER A 238 5.63 17.24 3.08
N ALA A 239 4.37 16.91 2.79
CA ALA A 239 3.94 15.55 2.44
C ALA A 239 2.97 15.59 1.25
N LEU A 240 3.21 14.78 0.23
CA LEU A 240 2.36 14.69 -0.96
C LEU A 240 1.87 13.25 -1.14
N MET A 241 0.56 13.07 -1.23
CA MET A 241 -0.06 11.85 -1.75
C MET A 241 -0.73 12.19 -3.08
N ALA A 242 -0.60 11.34 -4.09
CA ALA A 242 -1.33 11.47 -5.34
C ALA A 242 -1.63 10.10 -5.93
N PHE A 243 -2.77 9.96 -6.61
CA PHE A 243 -3.06 8.76 -7.37
C PHE A 243 -3.90 9.04 -8.61
N LYS A 244 -3.87 8.09 -9.54
CA LYS A 244 -4.68 8.03 -10.75
C LYS A 244 -5.22 6.61 -10.93
N VAL A 245 -6.54 6.46 -10.98
CA VAL A 245 -7.20 5.21 -11.41
C VAL A 245 -7.33 5.25 -12.91
N ARG A 246 -6.77 4.26 -13.60
CA ARG A 246 -6.68 4.22 -15.06
C ARG A 246 -7.73 3.30 -15.65
N SER A 247 -8.32 3.75 -16.75
CA SER A 247 -9.10 2.89 -17.64
C SER A 247 -8.20 2.17 -18.65
N ARG A 248 -8.79 1.29 -19.45
CA ARG A 248 -8.07 0.43 -20.40
C ARG A 248 -7.37 1.18 -21.53
N ASP A 249 -7.84 2.37 -21.89
CA ASP A 249 -7.19 3.23 -22.89
C ASP A 249 -6.11 4.14 -22.29
N GLY A 250 -5.89 4.07 -20.96
CA GLY A 250 -4.91 4.85 -20.22
C GLY A 250 -5.43 6.17 -19.67
N HIS A 251 -6.66 6.58 -19.98
CA HIS A 251 -7.27 7.79 -19.42
C HIS A 251 -7.61 7.61 -17.93
N ALA A 252 -7.57 8.72 -17.18
CA ALA A 252 -7.97 8.73 -15.78
C ALA A 252 -9.49 8.55 -15.66
N ILE A 253 -9.93 7.50 -14.96
CA ILE A 253 -11.31 7.37 -14.46
C ILE A 253 -11.48 8.33 -13.28
N TRP A 254 -10.44 8.41 -12.45
CA TRP A 254 -10.38 9.28 -11.30
C TRP A 254 -8.93 9.62 -10.99
N ALA A 255 -8.70 10.79 -10.41
CA ALA A 255 -7.41 11.17 -9.88
C ALA A 255 -7.61 12.09 -8.67
N HIS A 256 -6.64 12.09 -7.76
CA HIS A 256 -6.68 12.93 -6.57
C HIS A 256 -5.25 13.16 -6.08
N ALA A 257 -5.04 14.28 -5.39
CA ALA A 257 -3.83 14.51 -4.64
C ALA A 257 -4.12 15.35 -3.39
N ALA A 258 -3.29 15.19 -2.37
CA ALA A 258 -3.28 16.01 -1.17
C ALA A 258 -1.83 16.41 -0.87
N LEU A 259 -1.60 17.72 -0.76
CA LEU A 259 -0.32 18.30 -0.35
C LEU A 259 -0.49 18.97 1.00
N ARG A 260 0.19 18.45 2.02
CA ARG A 260 0.42 19.18 3.27
C ARG A 260 1.73 19.93 3.16
N ASN A 261 1.70 21.26 3.22
CA ASN A 261 2.91 22.07 3.20
C ASN A 261 3.62 22.06 4.57
N ARG A 262 4.82 22.65 4.63
CA ARG A 262 5.64 22.77 5.85
C ARG A 262 4.94 23.49 7.01
N ASP A 263 3.96 24.34 6.72
CA ASP A 263 3.18 25.10 7.71
C ASP A 263 1.96 24.29 8.21
N GLY A 264 1.78 23.05 7.71
CA GLY A 264 0.70 22.15 8.08
C GLY A 264 -0.61 22.36 7.30
N GLN A 265 -0.66 23.31 6.37
CA GLN A 265 -1.84 23.55 5.54
C GLN A 265 -1.99 22.44 4.48
N VAL A 266 -3.17 21.83 4.43
CA VAL A 266 -3.51 20.80 3.45
C VAL A 266 -4.25 21.43 2.27
N THR A 267 -3.75 21.17 1.07
CA THR A 267 -4.42 21.50 -0.19
C THR A 267 -4.79 20.20 -0.89
N ALA A 268 -6.08 20.02 -1.16
CA ALA A 268 -6.60 18.93 -1.96
C ALA A 268 -6.70 19.35 -3.43
N PHE A 269 -6.44 18.40 -4.34
CA PHE A 269 -6.54 18.58 -5.78
C PHE A 269 -7.52 17.56 -6.34
N ASN A 270 -8.40 18.05 -7.20
CA ASN A 270 -9.43 17.24 -7.85
C ASN A 270 -8.88 16.54 -9.10
N HIS A 271 -9.67 15.62 -9.66
CA HIS A 271 -9.27 14.79 -10.80
C HIS A 271 -8.83 15.56 -12.05
N ASP A 272 -9.29 16.78 -12.26
CA ASP A 272 -8.93 17.67 -13.37
C ASP A 272 -7.60 18.43 -13.13
N GLN A 273 -7.10 18.41 -11.91
CA GLN A 273 -5.87 19.09 -11.48
C GLN A 273 -4.70 18.12 -11.30
N VAL A 274 -4.94 16.81 -11.44
CA VAL A 274 -3.95 15.75 -11.21
C VAL A 274 -3.76 14.92 -12.47
N ASP A 275 -2.51 14.78 -12.90
CA ASP A 275 -2.17 13.85 -13.99
C ASP A 275 -0.79 13.24 -13.78
N PHE A 276 -0.64 12.02 -14.26
CA PHE A 276 0.60 11.25 -14.29
C PHE A 276 0.98 11.05 -15.75
N THR A 277 2.10 11.65 -16.16
CA THR A 277 2.61 11.62 -17.53
C THR A 277 3.92 10.83 -17.58
N PRO A 278 3.99 9.72 -18.33
CA PRO A 278 5.24 8.97 -18.50
C PRO A 278 6.35 9.82 -19.12
N VAL A 279 7.57 9.71 -18.59
CA VAL A 279 8.80 10.28 -19.17
C VAL A 279 9.68 9.18 -19.75
N ARG A 280 9.85 8.07 -19.01
CA ARG A 280 10.62 6.91 -19.46
C ARG A 280 9.95 5.63 -19.02
N THR A 281 9.97 4.65 -19.92
CA THR A 281 9.44 3.31 -19.68
C THR A 281 10.57 2.29 -19.53
N TRP A 282 10.37 1.31 -18.65
CA TRP A 282 11.17 0.10 -18.56
C TRP A 282 10.29 -1.12 -18.85
N ARG A 283 10.88 -2.14 -19.50
CA ARG A 283 10.19 -3.39 -19.81
C ARG A 283 10.77 -4.52 -18.98
N SER A 284 9.94 -5.17 -18.18
CA SER A 284 10.33 -6.33 -17.38
C SER A 284 10.77 -7.48 -18.28
N PRO A 285 11.98 -8.04 -18.09
CA PRO A 285 12.38 -9.26 -18.78
C PRO A 285 11.66 -10.51 -18.25
N ARG A 286 11.03 -10.45 -17.06
CA ARG A 286 10.34 -11.59 -16.43
C ARG A 286 8.89 -11.72 -16.87
N THR A 287 8.17 -10.60 -16.96
CA THR A 287 6.74 -10.58 -17.27
C THR A 287 6.42 -10.00 -18.64
N ASN A 288 7.42 -9.43 -19.33
CA ASN A 288 7.27 -8.65 -20.56
C ASN A 288 6.41 -7.39 -20.41
N THR A 289 6.07 -6.99 -19.17
CA THR A 289 5.26 -5.82 -18.86
C THR A 289 6.06 -4.54 -19.05
N SER A 290 5.43 -3.49 -19.58
CA SER A 290 6.03 -2.16 -19.74
C SER A 290 5.51 -1.22 -18.66
N TYR A 291 6.41 -0.67 -17.85
CA TYR A 291 6.10 0.24 -16.75
C TYR A 291 6.66 1.64 -17.02
N PRO A 292 5.90 2.73 -16.79
CA PRO A 292 6.43 4.08 -16.81
C PRO A 292 7.18 4.40 -15.51
N VAL A 293 8.40 3.88 -15.40
CA VAL A 293 9.20 3.95 -14.15
C VAL A 293 9.69 5.35 -13.80
N SER A 294 9.69 6.28 -14.76
CA SER A 294 9.90 7.72 -14.53
C SER A 294 8.75 8.51 -15.14
N MET A 295 8.22 9.46 -14.37
CA MET A 295 7.00 10.19 -14.70
C MET A 295 7.09 11.64 -14.22
N THR A 296 6.27 12.51 -14.80
CA THR A 296 5.89 13.77 -14.14
C THR A 296 4.51 13.62 -13.53
N VAL A 297 4.33 14.12 -12.31
CA VAL A 297 3.03 14.23 -11.65
C VAL A 297 2.67 15.70 -11.56
N LYS A 298 1.52 16.08 -12.09
CA LYS A 298 0.98 17.43 -11.97
C LYS A 298 0.00 17.48 -10.80
N THR A 299 0.07 18.53 -9.98
CA THR A 299 -0.95 18.84 -8.96
C THR A 299 -1.22 20.34 -8.96
N GLY A 300 -2.30 20.76 -9.62
CA GLY A 300 -2.60 22.16 -9.86
C GLY A 300 -1.53 22.82 -10.73
N ALA A 301 -0.82 23.82 -10.20
CA ALA A 301 0.28 24.50 -10.90
C ALA A 301 1.65 23.84 -10.68
N LEU A 302 1.76 22.88 -9.76
CA LEU A 302 3.02 22.21 -9.42
C LEU A 302 3.25 21.02 -10.35
N THR A 303 4.50 20.81 -10.75
CA THR A 303 4.93 19.64 -11.51
C THR A 303 6.09 18.97 -10.78
N TRP A 304 5.92 17.71 -10.43
CA TRP A 304 6.89 16.88 -9.72
C TRP A 304 7.48 15.89 -10.70
N HIS A 305 8.80 15.76 -10.73
CA HIS A 305 9.48 14.75 -11.53
C HIS A 305 9.91 13.59 -10.64
N LEU A 306 9.61 12.38 -11.09
CA LEU A 306 9.88 11.14 -10.38
C LEU A 306 10.94 10.34 -11.13
N ASP A 307 12.04 10.03 -10.45
CA ASP A 307 13.12 9.21 -10.98
C ASP A 307 13.35 7.97 -10.13
N PRO A 308 13.32 6.75 -10.70
CA PRO A 308 13.42 5.53 -9.92
C PRO A 308 14.82 5.33 -9.36
N LEU A 309 14.91 4.79 -8.14
CA LEU A 309 16.16 4.34 -7.53
C LEU A 309 16.87 3.32 -8.42
N MET A 310 16.09 2.38 -8.97
CA MET A 310 16.48 1.45 -10.02
C MET A 310 15.24 1.06 -10.85
N ASP A 311 15.45 0.63 -12.09
CA ASP A 311 14.34 0.33 -13.00
C ASP A 311 13.55 -0.92 -12.58
N ASP A 312 14.26 -1.96 -12.16
CA ASP A 312 13.66 -3.26 -11.85
C ASP A 312 13.18 -3.31 -10.39
N GLN A 313 12.01 -2.73 -10.14
CA GLN A 313 11.31 -2.78 -8.86
C GLN A 313 9.95 -3.51 -8.99
N GLU A 314 9.86 -4.46 -9.92
CA GLU A 314 8.65 -5.25 -10.15
C GLU A 314 8.50 -6.35 -9.08
N LEU A 315 7.30 -6.44 -8.51
CA LEU A 315 6.87 -7.46 -7.56
C LEU A 315 5.78 -8.33 -8.21
N ASP A 316 6.11 -9.57 -8.51
CA ASP A 316 5.13 -10.55 -9.01
C ASP A 316 4.45 -11.29 -7.86
N SER A 317 3.26 -10.85 -7.48
CA SER A 317 2.46 -11.45 -6.41
C SER A 317 1.25 -12.25 -6.88
N ARG A 318 1.33 -12.82 -8.09
CA ARG A 318 0.26 -13.66 -8.65
C ARG A 318 -0.10 -14.87 -7.79
N GLN A 319 0.80 -15.34 -6.93
CA GLN A 319 0.56 -16.47 -6.03
C GLN A 319 -0.18 -16.09 -4.74
N SER A 320 -0.34 -14.80 -4.43
CA SER A 320 -1.00 -14.33 -3.20
C SER A 320 -2.17 -13.38 -3.47
N THR A 321 -1.93 -12.21 -4.09
CA THR A 321 -3.00 -11.26 -4.47
C THR A 321 -3.52 -11.47 -5.90
N GLY A 322 -2.81 -12.26 -6.71
CA GLY A 322 -3.20 -12.50 -8.11
C GLY A 322 -2.76 -11.39 -9.07
N ALA A 323 -1.90 -10.46 -8.64
CA ALA A 323 -1.49 -9.30 -9.41
C ALA A 323 0.04 -9.17 -9.54
N VAL A 324 0.48 -8.29 -10.44
CA VAL A 324 1.88 -7.88 -10.60
C VAL A 324 1.93 -6.38 -10.40
N TYR A 325 2.84 -5.95 -9.53
CA TYR A 325 3.03 -4.58 -9.09
C TYR A 325 4.40 -4.11 -9.55
N TRP A 326 4.56 -2.81 -9.71
CA TRP A 326 5.88 -2.18 -9.63
C TRP A 326 5.87 -1.31 -8.38
N GLU A 327 6.74 -1.64 -7.43
CA GLU A 327 6.77 -1.14 -6.06
C GLU A 327 8.08 -0.39 -5.82
N GLY A 328 8.19 0.81 -6.38
CA GLY A 328 9.49 1.43 -6.54
C GLY A 328 9.73 2.66 -5.70
N ALA A 329 10.88 2.65 -5.02
CA ALA A 329 11.50 3.84 -4.46
C ALA A 329 11.85 4.80 -5.60
N VAL A 330 11.37 6.04 -5.52
CA VAL A 330 11.66 7.12 -6.49
C VAL A 330 12.14 8.39 -5.78
N ARG A 331 13.06 9.12 -6.40
CA ARG A 331 13.43 10.48 -6.00
C ARG A 331 12.43 11.47 -6.57
N VAL A 332 12.20 12.57 -5.86
CA VAL A 332 11.27 13.63 -6.27
C VAL A 332 12.07 14.89 -6.51
N SER A 333 11.95 15.46 -7.71
CA SER A 333 12.50 16.77 -8.02
C SER A 333 11.43 17.73 -8.50
N ARG A 334 11.66 19.03 -8.30
CA ARG A 334 10.80 20.12 -8.79
C ARG A 334 11.69 21.29 -9.18
N ASP A 335 11.44 21.88 -10.34
CA ASP A 335 12.21 23.01 -10.87
C ASP A 335 13.73 22.76 -10.92
N GLY A 336 14.12 21.50 -11.18
CA GLY A 336 15.53 21.07 -11.24
C GLY A 336 16.21 20.85 -9.88
N ALA A 337 15.50 21.00 -8.76
CA ALA A 337 16.01 20.73 -7.42
C ALA A 337 15.45 19.41 -6.87
N ASP A 338 16.29 18.63 -6.18
CA ASP A 338 15.84 17.50 -5.36
C ASP A 338 15.04 18.04 -4.17
N VAL A 339 13.80 17.57 -4.05
CA VAL A 339 12.85 18.01 -3.02
C VAL A 339 12.39 16.87 -2.12
N GLY A 340 12.90 15.64 -2.29
CA GLY A 340 12.55 14.53 -1.41
C GLY A 340 12.52 13.17 -2.07
N ASN A 341 11.94 12.22 -1.34
CA ASN A 341 11.88 10.82 -1.72
C ASN A 341 10.45 10.32 -1.60
N ALA A 342 10.10 9.36 -2.44
CA ALA A 342 8.77 8.80 -2.51
C ALA A 342 8.79 7.31 -2.84
N TYR A 343 7.62 6.71 -2.77
CA TYR A 343 7.31 5.45 -3.43
C TYR A 343 6.28 5.69 -4.52
N LEU A 344 6.49 5.04 -5.67
CA LEU A 344 5.54 4.98 -6.77
C LEU A 344 5.09 3.52 -6.92
N GLU A 345 3.79 3.30 -6.77
CA GLU A 345 3.15 2.00 -6.98
C GLU A 345 2.42 2.02 -8.32
N LEU A 346 2.67 1.01 -9.15
CA LEU A 346 2.04 0.85 -10.46
C LEU A 346 1.38 -0.53 -10.56
N THR A 347 0.04 -0.56 -10.60
CA THR A 347 -0.72 -1.81 -10.76
C THR A 347 -1.39 -1.86 -12.12
N GLY A 348 -1.79 -3.03 -12.61
CA GLY A 348 -2.63 -3.11 -13.81
C GLY A 348 -1.91 -3.03 -15.16
N TYR A 349 -0.58 -2.89 -15.18
CA TYR A 349 0.21 -2.83 -16.43
C TYR A 349 0.41 -4.21 -17.05
N ALA A 350 0.54 -5.27 -16.24
CA ALA A 350 0.71 -6.64 -16.72
C ALA A 350 -0.63 -7.23 -17.18
N ASN A 351 -1.66 -7.09 -16.35
CA ASN A 351 -3.03 -7.48 -16.60
C ASN A 351 -3.95 -6.57 -15.78
N ALA A 352 -5.19 -6.38 -16.25
CA ALA A 352 -6.19 -5.63 -15.48
C ALA A 352 -6.34 -6.22 -14.07
N LEU A 353 -6.31 -5.35 -13.08
CA LEU A 353 -6.34 -5.71 -11.67
C LEU A 353 -7.70 -6.32 -11.30
N ARG A 354 -7.66 -7.43 -10.55
CA ARG A 354 -8.87 -8.12 -10.07
C ARG A 354 -8.73 -8.39 -8.58
N ILE A 355 -9.01 -7.38 -7.75
CA ILE A 355 -9.04 -7.56 -6.29
C ILE A 355 -10.41 -8.07 -5.88
N GLY A 356 -10.46 -9.17 -5.11
CA GLY A 356 -11.70 -9.67 -4.50
C GLY A 356 -12.74 -10.19 -5.50
N LYS A 357 -12.40 -11.22 -6.29
CA LYS A 357 -13.40 -11.89 -7.16
C LYS A 357 -14.66 -12.27 -6.37
N GLU A 358 -15.81 -12.08 -7.02
CA GLU A 358 -17.06 -12.77 -6.68
C GLU A 358 -16.95 -14.28 -6.90
#